data_AF-A0A1R1X1K1-F1
#
_entry.id   AF-A0A1R1X1K1-F1
#
_cell.length_a   1.000
_cell.length_b   1.000
_cell.length_c   1.000
_cell.angle_alpha   90.00
_cell.angle_beta   90.00
_cell.angle_gamma   90.00
#
_symmetry.space_group_name_H-M   'P 1'
#
loop_
_entity.id
_entity.type
_entity.pdbx_description
1 polymer ?
#
loop_
_entity_poly.entity_id
_entity_poly.type
_entity_poly.pdbx_seq_one_letter_code
_entity_poly.pdbx_strand_id
1 'polypeptide(L)'
;MSLVAEDRKAELLSLKSKLLQLIDSYDYFINSLQQEVFQSSFSGHDFEPNWLDIFSKFNILAAKYSVLVEDIGKAQKQVLSKVIVFPGKTGFEPTTLAEEELLINHTSNSNLNAQIADGIHPSSNSTNNVSQMQKQQQYLQLQQQRISVLLRTKLTPKLELAEKLIEEKIRLHKVDNEEEFGSLRYWKNYSELHDMLSLSAAQIISRAKDDKPKIKATTAIDNSTALSLESIMSFLNSG
;
A
#
# COMPACT_ATOMS: atom_id res chain seq x y z
N MET A 1 -15.00 -7.12 -31.32
CA MET A 1 -14.20 -6.15 -30.51
C MET A 1 -12.92 -6.86 -30.11
N SER A 2 -11.80 -6.13 -30.09
CA SER A 2 -10.43 -6.67 -30.14
C SER A 2 -10.06 -7.47 -28.87
N LEU A 3 -9.54 -8.70 -29.03
CA LEU A 3 -8.97 -9.57 -27.96
C LEU A 3 -8.07 -8.80 -26.99
N VAL A 4 -7.34 -7.81 -27.49
CA VAL A 4 -6.44 -6.94 -26.72
C VAL A 4 -7.18 -6.14 -25.63
N ALA A 5 -8.45 -5.77 -25.85
CA ALA A 5 -9.25 -5.06 -24.86
C ALA A 5 -9.75 -5.98 -23.74
N GLU A 6 -10.02 -7.25 -24.06
CA GLU A 6 -10.44 -8.26 -23.08
C GLU A 6 -9.27 -8.66 -22.18
N ASP A 7 -8.07 -8.84 -22.75
CA ASP A 7 -6.84 -9.11 -21.99
C ASP A 7 -6.53 -7.99 -21.00
N ARG A 8 -6.61 -6.72 -21.44
CA ARG A 8 -6.44 -5.53 -20.57
C ARG A 8 -7.45 -5.51 -19.43
N LYS A 9 -8.70 -5.85 -19.71
CA LYS A 9 -9.76 -5.86 -18.71
C LYS A 9 -9.52 -6.96 -17.67
N ALA A 10 -9.12 -8.15 -18.10
CA ALA A 10 -8.80 -9.26 -17.21
C ALA A 10 -7.60 -8.91 -16.30
N GLU A 11 -6.57 -8.30 -16.86
CA GLU A 11 -5.40 -7.84 -16.12
C GLU A 11 -5.74 -6.74 -15.10
N LEU A 12 -6.54 -5.76 -15.50
CA LEU A 12 -7.02 -4.70 -14.60
C LEU A 12 -7.90 -5.24 -13.46
N LEU A 13 -8.73 -6.25 -13.74
CA LEU A 13 -9.54 -6.93 -12.72
C LEU A 13 -8.67 -7.70 -11.73
N SER A 14 -7.63 -8.39 -12.21
CA SER A 14 -6.65 -9.08 -11.37
C SER A 14 -5.94 -8.09 -10.44
N LEU A 15 -5.44 -6.97 -10.99
CA LEU A 15 -4.81 -5.90 -10.20
C LEU A 15 -5.76 -5.29 -9.17
N LYS A 16 -7.01 -5.02 -9.56
CA LYS A 16 -8.05 -4.53 -8.62
C LYS A 16 -8.24 -5.50 -7.45
N SER A 17 -8.34 -6.80 -7.72
CA SER A 17 -8.51 -7.81 -6.66
C SER A 17 -7.34 -7.82 -5.69
N LYS A 18 -6.11 -7.73 -6.20
CA LYS A 18 -4.90 -7.69 -5.37
C LYS A 18 -4.78 -6.40 -4.56
N LEU A 19 -5.17 -5.26 -5.15
CA LEU A 19 -5.22 -3.99 -4.42
C LEU A 19 -6.22 -4.05 -3.26
N LEU A 20 -7.40 -4.64 -3.47
CA LEU A 20 -8.38 -4.86 -2.39
C LEU A 20 -7.80 -5.75 -1.28
N GLN A 21 -7.15 -6.87 -1.63
CA GLN A 21 -6.51 -7.73 -0.63
C GLN A 21 -5.41 -7.04 0.17
N LEU A 22 -4.72 -6.06 -0.44
CA LEU A 22 -3.72 -5.23 0.23
C LEU A 22 -4.38 -4.23 1.20
N ILE A 23 -5.45 -3.56 0.77
CA ILE A 23 -6.26 -2.68 1.62
C ILE A 23 -6.79 -3.47 2.82
N ASP A 24 -7.37 -4.65 2.60
CA ASP A 24 -7.90 -5.50 3.67
C ASP A 24 -6.80 -5.90 4.67
N SER A 25 -5.57 -6.20 4.21
CA SER A 25 -4.44 -6.45 5.13
C SER A 25 -3.98 -5.22 5.88
N TYR A 26 -4.06 -4.04 5.25
CA TYR A 26 -3.70 -2.79 5.88
C TYR A 26 -4.71 -2.45 6.99
N ASP A 27 -5.99 -2.57 6.72
CA ASP A 27 -7.06 -2.37 7.70
C ASP A 27 -6.93 -3.37 8.86
N TYR A 28 -6.66 -4.64 8.55
CA TYR A 28 -6.37 -5.65 9.58
C TYR A 28 -5.17 -5.28 10.45
N PHE A 29 -4.08 -4.79 9.85
CA PHE A 29 -2.89 -4.36 10.58
C PHE A 29 -3.17 -3.13 11.46
N ILE A 30 -3.84 -2.11 10.93
CA ILE A 30 -4.18 -0.89 11.69
C ILE A 30 -5.12 -1.21 12.86
N ASN A 31 -6.17 -2.00 12.62
CA ASN A 31 -7.10 -2.40 13.68
C ASN A 31 -6.40 -3.21 14.77
N SER A 32 -5.45 -4.07 14.39
CA SER A 32 -4.62 -4.82 15.34
C SER A 32 -3.75 -3.89 16.20
N LEU A 33 -3.09 -2.91 15.59
CA LEU A 33 -2.28 -1.93 16.32
C LEU A 33 -3.14 -1.10 17.28
N GLN A 34 -4.32 -0.67 16.84
CA GLN A 34 -5.24 0.06 17.70
C GLN A 34 -5.67 -0.81 18.89
N GLN A 35 -6.02 -2.07 18.68
CA GLN A 35 -6.38 -2.99 19.77
C GLN A 35 -5.22 -3.19 20.77
N GLU A 36 -3.98 -3.34 20.30
CA GLU A 36 -2.81 -3.45 21.18
C GLU A 36 -2.57 -2.17 22.00
N VAL A 37 -2.76 -0.99 21.40
CA VAL A 37 -2.68 0.30 22.10
C VAL A 37 -3.82 0.50 23.12
N PHE A 38 -5.05 0.06 22.79
CA PHE A 38 -6.19 0.16 23.70
C PHE A 38 -6.14 -0.87 24.85
N GLN A 39 -5.68 -2.10 24.60
CA GLN A 39 -5.54 -3.13 25.63
C GLN A 39 -4.44 -2.79 26.64
N SER A 40 -3.30 -2.28 26.16
CA SER A 40 -2.20 -1.81 27.03
C SER A 40 -2.58 -0.62 27.91
N SER A 41 -3.55 0.20 27.49
CA SER A 41 -4.06 1.31 28.30
C SER A 41 -4.96 0.86 29.47
N PHE A 42 -5.54 -0.35 29.43
CA PHE A 42 -6.48 -0.86 30.43
C PHE A 42 -5.85 -1.80 31.47
N SER A 43 -4.70 -2.40 31.17
CA SER A 43 -4.12 -3.47 32.01
C SER A 43 -3.19 -2.99 33.13
N GLY A 44 -2.95 -1.68 33.29
CA GLY A 44 -2.21 -1.12 34.43
C GLY A 44 -0.75 -1.57 34.59
N HIS A 45 -0.22 -2.33 33.64
CA HIS A 45 1.16 -2.79 33.57
C HIS A 45 1.92 -2.06 32.46
N ASP A 46 3.22 -1.88 32.66
CA ASP A 46 4.12 -1.17 31.76
C ASP A 46 3.88 -1.54 30.30
N PHE A 47 3.76 -0.50 29.48
CA PHE A 47 3.51 -0.55 28.05
C PHE A 47 4.63 -1.33 27.34
N GLU A 48 4.40 -2.60 27.03
CA GLU A 48 5.27 -3.34 26.12
C GLU A 48 4.43 -3.92 24.97
N PRO A 49 4.46 -3.31 23.78
CA PRO A 49 3.75 -3.83 22.62
C PRO A 49 4.33 -5.19 22.22
N ASN A 50 3.46 -6.09 21.74
CA ASN A 50 3.90 -7.40 21.26
C ASN A 50 4.58 -7.27 19.89
N TRP A 51 5.85 -6.88 19.90
CA TRP A 51 6.63 -6.66 18.69
C TRP A 51 6.68 -7.85 17.75
N LEU A 52 6.61 -9.08 18.27
CA LEU A 52 6.61 -10.29 17.44
C LEU A 52 5.33 -10.38 16.60
N ASP A 53 4.19 -10.03 17.18
CA ASP A 53 2.90 -10.04 16.49
C ASP A 53 2.79 -8.88 15.50
N ILE A 54 3.22 -7.68 15.89
CA ILE A 54 3.34 -6.52 14.99
C ILE A 54 4.21 -6.87 13.78
N PHE A 55 5.37 -7.48 14.00
CA PHE A 55 6.29 -7.85 12.94
C PHE A 55 5.71 -8.93 12.03
N SER A 56 5.01 -9.93 12.59
CA SER A 56 4.29 -10.96 11.83
C SER A 56 3.24 -10.34 10.90
N LYS A 57 2.37 -9.47 11.44
CA LYS A 57 1.33 -8.78 10.67
C LYS A 57 1.91 -7.84 9.60
N PHE A 58 2.99 -7.13 9.93
CA PHE A 58 3.74 -6.33 8.97
C PHE A 58 4.32 -7.17 7.83
N ASN A 59 4.87 -8.35 8.13
CA ASN A 59 5.41 -9.25 7.09
C ASN A 59 4.33 -9.75 6.14
N ILE A 60 3.11 -10.02 6.63
CA ILE A 60 1.97 -10.38 5.77
C ILE A 60 1.63 -9.22 4.83
N LEU A 61 1.59 -7.98 5.34
CA LEU A 61 1.37 -6.79 4.54
C LEU A 61 2.48 -6.59 3.49
N ALA A 62 3.74 -6.74 3.89
CA ALA A 62 4.90 -6.61 3.01
C ALA A 62 4.92 -7.70 1.92
N ALA A 63 4.54 -8.93 2.24
CA ALA A 63 4.41 -10.01 1.27
C ALA A 63 3.32 -9.69 0.22
N LYS A 64 2.14 -9.24 0.66
CA LYS A 64 1.06 -8.82 -0.25
C LYS A 64 1.45 -7.64 -1.13
N TYR A 65 2.16 -6.66 -0.57
CA TYR A 65 2.71 -5.54 -1.33
C TYR A 65 3.71 -6.01 -2.40
N SER A 66 4.61 -6.91 -2.03
CA SER A 66 5.63 -7.45 -2.95
C SER A 66 5.00 -8.18 -4.14
N VAL A 67 3.96 -9.00 -3.90
CA VAL A 67 3.20 -9.66 -4.96
C VAL A 67 2.55 -8.64 -5.89
N LEU A 68 1.89 -7.61 -5.34
CA LEU A 68 1.26 -6.56 -6.14
C LEU A 68 2.29 -5.80 -7.02
N VAL A 69 3.46 -5.47 -6.48
CA VAL A 69 4.53 -4.80 -7.23
C VAL A 69 5.04 -5.67 -8.38
N GLU A 70 5.22 -6.96 -8.16
CA GLU A 70 5.65 -7.90 -9.21
C GLU A 70 4.62 -7.97 -10.35
N ASP A 71 3.33 -8.04 -10.00
CA ASP A 71 2.24 -8.09 -10.98
C ASP A 71 2.08 -6.79 -11.75
N ILE A 72 2.22 -5.62 -11.09
CA ILE A 72 2.25 -4.32 -11.78
C ILE A 72 3.45 -4.27 -12.73
N GLY A 73 4.62 -4.76 -12.31
CA GLY A 73 5.82 -4.81 -13.16
C GLY A 73 5.64 -5.70 -14.39
N LYS A 74 4.97 -6.85 -14.24
CA LYS A 74 4.58 -7.71 -15.38
C LYS A 74 3.59 -6.99 -16.30
N ALA A 75 2.56 -6.36 -15.72
CA ALA A 75 1.52 -5.69 -16.48
C ALA A 75 1.99 -4.46 -17.25
N GLN A 76 2.93 -3.70 -16.67
CA GLN A 76 3.57 -2.56 -17.30
C GLN A 76 4.42 -2.99 -18.51
N LYS A 77 5.12 -4.11 -18.42
CA LYS A 77 5.95 -4.66 -19.51
C LYS A 77 5.11 -5.18 -20.69
N GLN A 78 3.87 -5.59 -20.45
CA GLN A 78 3.05 -6.27 -21.45
C GLN A 78 2.04 -5.35 -22.13
N VAL A 79 1.06 -4.80 -21.39
CA VAL A 79 -0.13 -4.21 -22.03
C VAL A 79 -0.57 -2.86 -21.43
N LEU A 80 -0.45 -2.67 -20.11
CA LEU A 80 -1.02 -1.50 -19.44
C LEU A 80 -0.23 -0.20 -19.64
N SER A 81 1.07 -0.26 -19.95
CA SER A 81 1.88 0.94 -20.22
C SER A 81 1.42 1.76 -21.43
N LYS A 82 0.60 1.16 -22.32
CA LYS A 82 0.04 1.81 -23.51
C LYS A 82 -1.42 2.26 -23.33
N VAL A 83 -1.98 2.09 -22.13
CA VAL A 83 -3.38 2.42 -21.84
C VAL A 83 -3.45 3.77 -21.14
N ILE A 84 -4.25 4.69 -21.69
CA ILE A 84 -4.54 5.99 -21.10
C ILE A 84 -5.95 5.95 -20.53
N VAL A 85 -6.11 6.40 -19.29
CA VAL A 85 -7.40 6.46 -18.59
C VAL A 85 -7.97 7.86 -18.73
N PHE A 86 -9.20 7.96 -19.24
CA PHE A 86 -9.98 9.19 -19.29
C PHE A 86 -11.26 9.04 -18.45
N PRO A 87 -11.75 10.11 -17.81
CA PRO A 87 -13.03 10.06 -17.11
C PRO A 87 -14.15 9.75 -18.10
N GLY A 88 -14.92 8.69 -17.83
CA GLY A 88 -16.08 8.30 -18.63
C GLY A 88 -17.27 9.24 -18.40
N LYS A 89 -18.11 9.40 -19.42
CA LYS A 89 -19.29 10.29 -19.36
C LYS A 89 -20.34 9.87 -18.32
N THR A 90 -20.43 8.58 -17.99
CA THR A 90 -21.52 8.01 -17.18
C THR A 90 -21.22 7.89 -15.68
N GLY A 91 -19.96 7.97 -15.27
CA GLY A 91 -19.56 7.81 -13.85
C GLY A 91 -19.62 9.09 -13.01
N PHE A 92 -19.83 10.23 -13.67
CA PHE A 92 -19.77 11.56 -13.06
C PHE A 92 -20.94 12.46 -13.48
N GLU A 93 -22.02 11.93 -14.08
CA GLU A 93 -23.22 12.76 -14.23
C GLU A 93 -23.80 13.07 -12.84
N PRO A 94 -24.29 14.30 -12.62
CA PRO A 94 -25.14 14.56 -11.48
C PRO A 94 -26.31 13.59 -11.59
N THR A 95 -26.47 12.69 -10.62
CA THR A 95 -27.70 11.96 -10.43
C THR A 95 -28.80 13.00 -10.52
N THR A 96 -29.59 12.94 -11.59
CA THR A 96 -30.68 13.88 -11.81
C THR A 96 -31.52 13.91 -10.54
N LEU A 97 -31.94 15.10 -10.14
CA LEU A 97 -32.72 15.46 -8.94
C LEU A 97 -34.01 14.62 -8.71
N ALA A 98 -34.27 13.58 -9.51
CA ALA A 98 -35.39 12.66 -9.40
C ALA A 98 -35.24 11.61 -8.28
N GLU A 99 -34.02 11.29 -7.81
CA GLU A 99 -33.84 10.30 -6.72
C GLU A 99 -33.87 10.93 -5.32
N GLU A 100 -33.64 12.24 -5.19
CA GLU A 100 -33.67 12.94 -3.90
C GLU A 100 -35.12 13.27 -3.45
N GLU A 101 -36.07 13.44 -4.37
CA GLU A 101 -37.51 13.63 -4.03
C GLU A 101 -38.19 12.35 -3.50
N LEU A 102 -37.65 11.17 -3.81
CA LEU A 102 -38.23 9.90 -3.36
C LEU A 102 -37.86 9.54 -1.91
N LEU A 103 -36.81 10.16 -1.36
CA LEU A 103 -36.40 9.98 0.04
C LEU A 103 -37.00 11.02 1.00
N ILE A 104 -37.50 12.16 0.50
CA ILE A 104 -38.07 13.22 1.35
C ILE A 104 -39.57 13.01 1.61
N ASN A 105 -40.30 12.34 0.70
CA ASN A 105 -41.75 12.13 0.82
C ASN A 105 -42.20 11.12 1.90
N HIS A 106 -41.27 10.42 2.57
CA HIS A 106 -41.61 9.52 3.68
C HIS A 106 -41.44 10.11 5.08
N THR A 107 -41.01 11.37 5.22
CA THR A 107 -40.72 11.96 6.55
C THR A 107 -41.43 13.29 6.82
N SER A 108 -42.57 13.56 6.19
CA SER A 108 -43.35 14.77 6.46
C SER A 108 -44.84 14.52 6.38
N ASN A 109 -45.38 13.80 7.36
CA ASN A 109 -46.82 13.79 7.64
C ASN A 109 -47.05 13.93 9.15
N SER A 110 -46.79 15.13 9.67
CA SER A 110 -47.39 15.62 10.91
C SER A 110 -47.19 17.14 11.04
N ASN A 111 -48.13 17.92 10.52
CA ASN A 111 -48.85 18.93 11.33
C ASN A 111 -49.78 19.77 10.46
N LEU A 112 -51.08 19.63 10.76
CA LEU A 112 -52.13 20.60 10.49
C LEU A 112 -51.86 21.89 11.26
N ASN A 113 -51.86 23.06 10.62
CA ASN A 113 -52.88 24.09 10.86
C ASN A 113 -52.63 25.42 10.11
N ALA A 114 -53.77 26.04 9.77
CA ALA A 114 -54.04 27.48 9.70
C ALA A 114 -53.72 28.29 8.42
N GLN A 115 -54.84 28.66 7.79
CA GLN A 115 -55.23 30.02 7.37
C GLN A 115 -55.05 30.48 5.90
N ILE A 116 -56.23 30.76 5.37
CA ILE A 116 -56.65 31.44 4.14
C ILE A 116 -56.18 32.91 4.13
N ALA A 117 -55.69 33.41 2.98
CA ALA A 117 -56.02 34.75 2.47
C ALA A 117 -55.45 34.97 1.06
N ASP A 118 -56.29 35.54 0.19
CA ASP A 118 -56.05 35.95 -1.19
C ASP A 118 -54.89 36.95 -1.38
N GLY A 119 -54.26 36.93 -2.55
CA GLY A 119 -53.35 37.97 -3.00
C GLY A 119 -52.66 37.68 -4.32
N ILE A 120 -53.19 38.26 -5.41
CA ILE A 120 -52.54 38.35 -6.73
C ILE A 120 -51.29 39.23 -6.61
N HIS A 121 -50.11 38.75 -7.00
CA HIS A 121 -49.10 39.54 -7.73
C HIS A 121 -48.04 38.63 -8.42
N PRO A 122 -47.48 39.06 -9.57
CA PRO A 122 -46.67 38.24 -10.45
C PRO A 122 -45.17 38.34 -10.15
N SER A 123 -44.38 37.45 -10.77
CA SER A 123 -42.93 37.58 -11.00
C SER A 123 -41.99 37.31 -9.81
N SER A 124 -41.61 36.04 -9.61
CA SER A 124 -40.39 35.66 -8.87
C SER A 124 -39.76 34.35 -9.33
N ASN A 125 -39.70 34.07 -10.65
CA ASN A 125 -39.01 32.89 -11.19
C ASN A 125 -37.51 33.11 -11.52
N SER A 126 -36.93 34.28 -11.20
CA SER A 126 -35.56 34.62 -11.62
C SER A 126 -34.48 34.28 -10.58
N THR A 127 -34.77 34.37 -9.28
CA THR A 127 -33.79 34.15 -8.20
C THR A 127 -33.49 32.68 -7.92
N ASN A 128 -34.47 31.78 -8.14
CA ASN A 128 -34.26 30.33 -8.00
C ASN A 128 -33.29 29.77 -9.05
N ASN A 129 -33.32 30.30 -10.28
CA ASN A 129 -32.46 29.84 -11.36
C ASN A 129 -30.99 30.26 -11.16
N VAL A 130 -30.73 31.44 -10.60
CA VAL A 130 -29.36 31.90 -10.30
C VAL A 130 -28.73 31.08 -9.17
N SER A 131 -29.50 30.77 -8.11
CA SER A 131 -29.02 29.91 -7.02
C SER A 131 -28.81 28.46 -7.48
N GLN A 132 -29.67 27.93 -8.35
CA GLN A 132 -29.50 26.60 -8.93
C GLN A 132 -28.28 26.54 -9.86
N MET A 133 -28.05 27.57 -10.69
CA MET A 133 -26.88 27.65 -11.55
C MET A 133 -25.57 27.74 -10.74
N GLN A 134 -25.54 28.51 -9.66
CA GLN A 134 -24.38 28.58 -8.77
C GLN A 134 -24.10 27.25 -8.06
N LYS A 135 -25.14 26.58 -7.56
CA LYS A 135 -25.00 25.23 -6.96
C LYS A 135 -24.49 24.21 -7.98
N GLN A 136 -25.00 24.25 -9.21
CA GLN A 136 -24.55 23.37 -10.28
C GLN A 136 -23.09 23.63 -10.64
N GLN A 137 -22.65 24.89 -10.73
CA GLN A 137 -21.25 25.23 -10.98
C GLN A 137 -20.33 24.75 -9.85
N GLN A 138 -20.72 24.93 -8.58
CA GLN A 138 -19.95 24.42 -7.44
C GLN A 138 -19.82 22.90 -7.47
N TYR A 139 -20.91 22.19 -7.82
CA TYR A 139 -20.90 20.75 -7.96
C TYR A 139 -19.94 20.27 -9.05
N LEU A 140 -19.95 20.91 -10.23
CA LEU A 140 -18.99 20.59 -11.30
C LEU A 140 -17.54 20.82 -10.86
N GLN A 141 -17.26 21.92 -10.15
CA GLN A 141 -15.92 22.18 -9.62
C GLN A 141 -15.48 21.09 -8.64
N LEU A 142 -16.36 20.68 -7.72
CA LEU A 142 -16.07 19.62 -6.76
C LEU A 142 -15.82 18.27 -7.45
N GLN A 143 -16.59 17.95 -8.49
CA GLN A 143 -16.38 16.73 -9.28
C GLN A 143 -15.02 16.76 -10.00
N GLN A 144 -14.67 17.88 -10.63
CA GLN A 144 -13.36 18.02 -11.29
C GLN A 144 -12.21 17.86 -10.29
N GLN A 145 -12.35 18.40 -9.07
CA GLN A 145 -11.38 18.20 -8.00
C GLN A 145 -11.25 16.72 -7.62
N ARG A 146 -12.38 16.01 -7.43
CA ARG A 146 -12.38 14.57 -7.10
C ARG A 146 -11.73 13.73 -8.21
N ILE A 147 -12.06 14.00 -9.47
CA ILE A 147 -11.45 13.32 -10.63
C ILE A 147 -9.95 13.58 -10.67
N SER A 148 -9.52 14.82 -10.45
CA SER A 148 -8.11 15.20 -10.41
C SER A 148 -7.33 14.45 -9.33
N VAL A 149 -7.93 14.25 -8.15
CA VAL A 149 -7.34 13.45 -7.07
C VAL A 149 -7.26 11.97 -7.45
N LEU A 150 -8.31 11.39 -8.04
CA LEU A 150 -8.36 9.98 -8.43
C LEU A 150 -7.39 9.63 -9.57
N LEU A 151 -7.21 10.54 -10.52
CA LEU A 151 -6.31 10.37 -11.67
C LEU A 151 -4.92 10.98 -11.43
N ARG A 152 -4.61 11.39 -10.19
CA ARG A 152 -3.31 11.98 -9.86
C ARG A 152 -2.21 10.94 -10.03
N THR A 153 -1.22 11.29 -10.86
CA THR A 153 0.02 10.50 -11.06
C THR A 153 1.23 11.10 -10.33
N LYS A 154 1.09 12.30 -9.77
CA LYS A 154 2.18 12.96 -9.01
C LYS A 154 2.48 12.19 -7.74
N LEU A 155 3.76 12.07 -7.43
CA LEU A 155 4.26 11.51 -6.17
C LEU A 155 3.69 12.27 -4.96
N THR A 156 3.79 11.61 -3.81
CA THR A 156 3.50 12.26 -2.53
C THR A 156 4.68 13.15 -2.13
N PRO A 157 4.44 14.28 -1.42
CA PRO A 157 5.52 15.21 -1.08
C PRO A 157 6.69 14.57 -0.31
N LYS A 158 6.40 13.58 0.55
CA LYS A 158 7.42 12.83 1.28
C LYS A 158 8.31 12.01 0.35
N LEU A 159 7.72 11.40 -0.69
CA LEU A 159 8.45 10.61 -1.67
C LEU A 159 9.26 11.50 -2.63
N GLU A 160 8.71 12.66 -3.03
CA GLU A 160 9.45 13.67 -3.81
C GLU A 160 10.68 14.19 -3.05
N LEU A 161 10.56 14.38 -1.73
CA LEU A 161 11.70 14.77 -0.89
C LEU A 161 12.73 13.64 -0.77
N ALA A 162 12.28 12.39 -0.61
CA ALA A 162 13.18 11.24 -0.55
C ALA A 162 13.96 11.06 -1.86
N GLU A 163 13.31 11.22 -3.01
CA GLU A 163 13.95 11.18 -4.33
C GLU A 163 15.05 12.25 -4.45
N LYS A 164 14.75 13.51 -4.08
CA LYS A 164 15.74 14.60 -4.07
C LYS A 164 16.95 14.31 -3.19
N LEU A 165 16.74 13.75 -1.99
CA LEU A 165 17.83 13.40 -1.09
C LEU A 165 18.71 12.27 -1.66
N ILE A 166 18.10 11.31 -2.35
CA ILE A 166 18.84 10.23 -3.02
C ILE A 166 19.66 10.79 -4.18
N GLU A 167 19.07 11.62 -5.02
CA GLU A 167 19.75 12.29 -6.14
C GLU A 167 20.92 13.16 -5.67
N GLU A 168 20.72 13.94 -4.60
CA GLU A 168 21.76 14.76 -4.00
C GLU A 168 22.93 13.88 -3.51
N LYS A 169 22.63 12.78 -2.81
CA LYS A 169 23.67 11.83 -2.38
C LYS A 169 24.41 11.21 -3.56
N ILE A 170 23.72 10.82 -4.62
CA ILE A 170 24.34 10.27 -5.83
C ILE A 170 25.27 11.31 -6.47
N ARG A 171 24.83 12.57 -6.53
CA ARG A 171 25.62 13.68 -7.08
C ARG A 171 26.86 13.97 -6.23
N LEU A 172 26.76 13.95 -4.90
CA LEU A 172 27.90 14.15 -4.00
C LEU A 172 28.94 13.03 -4.10
N HIS A 173 28.53 11.80 -4.42
CA HIS A 173 29.44 10.68 -4.65
C HIS A 173 30.01 10.63 -6.09
N LYS A 174 29.40 11.37 -7.03
CA LYS A 174 30.02 11.71 -8.32
C LYS A 174 31.01 12.85 -8.11
N VAL A 175 32.14 12.55 -7.48
CA VAL A 175 33.28 13.48 -7.38
C VAL A 175 33.78 13.84 -8.78
N ASP A 176 34.02 15.14 -8.99
CA ASP A 176 34.64 15.91 -10.10
C ASP A 176 35.65 15.20 -11.04
N ASN A 177 35.28 14.10 -11.67
CA ASN A 177 36.03 13.54 -12.80
C ASN A 177 35.27 13.85 -14.09
N GLU A 178 35.80 14.78 -14.88
CA GLU A 178 35.25 15.39 -16.10
C GLU A 178 34.99 14.42 -17.30
N GLU A 179 34.94 13.11 -17.08
CA GLU A 179 34.59 12.12 -18.11
C GLU A 179 33.22 11.47 -17.82
N GLU A 180 32.15 12.24 -18.03
CA GLU A 180 30.76 11.82 -17.75
C GLU A 180 30.36 10.49 -18.43
N PHE A 181 30.91 10.20 -19.61
CA PHE A 181 30.59 8.97 -20.36
C PHE A 181 31.37 7.74 -19.88
N GLY A 182 32.60 7.91 -19.38
CA GLY A 182 33.41 6.81 -18.81
C GLY A 182 32.86 6.37 -17.45
N SER A 183 32.46 7.34 -16.62
CA SER A 183 31.91 7.11 -15.28
C SER A 183 30.60 6.33 -15.33
N LEU A 184 29.65 6.67 -16.22
CA LEU A 184 28.36 5.97 -16.28
C LEU A 184 28.50 4.50 -16.70
N ARG A 185 29.37 4.21 -17.67
CA ARG A 185 29.67 2.84 -18.10
C ARG A 185 30.39 2.06 -16.99
N TYR A 186 31.30 2.69 -16.27
CA TYR A 186 31.98 2.11 -15.12
C TYR A 186 30.97 1.72 -14.01
N TRP A 187 30.07 2.62 -13.63
CA TRP A 187 29.03 2.34 -12.63
C TRP A 187 28.05 1.25 -13.08
N LYS A 188 27.69 1.23 -14.37
CA LYS A 188 26.85 0.17 -14.93
C LYS A 188 27.54 -1.20 -14.82
N ASN A 189 28.80 -1.29 -15.23
CA ASN A 189 29.57 -2.54 -15.14
C ASN A 189 29.73 -2.98 -13.67
N TYR A 190 29.96 -2.02 -12.76
CA TYR A 190 30.06 -2.31 -11.33
C TYR A 190 28.73 -2.84 -10.77
N SER A 191 27.58 -2.24 -11.15
CA SER A 191 26.27 -2.76 -10.75
C SER A 191 26.00 -4.17 -11.29
N GLU A 192 26.36 -4.45 -12.55
CA GLU A 192 26.19 -5.79 -13.15
C GLU A 192 27.04 -6.83 -12.41
N LEU A 193 28.27 -6.47 -12.03
CA LEU A 193 29.15 -7.35 -11.26
C LEU A 193 28.62 -7.59 -9.84
N HIS A 194 28.10 -6.55 -9.19
CA HIS A 194 27.47 -6.66 -7.88
C HIS A 194 26.23 -7.57 -7.92
N ASP A 195 25.40 -7.45 -8.95
CA ASP A 195 24.23 -8.32 -9.14
C ASP A 195 24.64 -9.78 -9.35
N MET A 196 25.69 -10.03 -10.15
CA MET A 196 26.25 -11.37 -10.36
C MET A 196 26.77 -11.98 -9.05
N LEU A 197 27.51 -11.22 -8.26
CA LEU A 197 28.01 -11.66 -6.96
C LEU A 197 26.86 -11.96 -5.99
N SER A 198 25.84 -11.11 -5.97
CA SER A 198 24.64 -11.29 -5.14
C SER A 198 23.88 -12.57 -5.50
N LEU A 199 23.72 -12.85 -6.79
CA LEU A 199 23.11 -14.09 -7.28
C LEU A 199 23.95 -15.32 -6.93
N SER A 200 25.28 -15.24 -7.10
CA SER A 200 26.19 -16.31 -6.72
C SER A 200 26.12 -16.61 -5.22
N ALA A 201 26.13 -15.58 -4.38
CA ALA A 201 25.99 -15.73 -2.93
C ALA A 201 24.65 -16.39 -2.56
N ALA A 202 23.54 -15.97 -3.17
CA ALA A 202 22.23 -16.57 -2.96
C ALA A 202 22.22 -18.07 -3.33
N GLN A 203 22.86 -18.44 -4.44
CA GLN A 203 22.99 -19.84 -4.86
C GLN A 203 23.82 -20.68 -3.88
N ILE A 204 24.94 -20.14 -3.40
CA ILE A 204 25.79 -20.80 -2.39
C ILE A 204 24.98 -21.04 -1.11
N ILE A 205 24.23 -20.03 -0.63
CA ILE A 205 23.39 -20.13 0.55
C ILE A 205 22.26 -21.15 0.35
N SER A 206 21.66 -21.22 -0.84
CA SER A 206 20.63 -22.21 -1.16
C SER A 206 21.18 -23.63 -1.07
N ARG A 207 22.34 -23.89 -1.70
CA ARG A 207 22.99 -25.20 -1.65
C ARG A 207 23.35 -25.60 -0.21
N ALA A 208 23.87 -24.66 0.58
CA ALA A 208 24.16 -24.89 1.99
C ALA A 208 22.91 -25.17 2.85
N LYS A 209 21.72 -24.71 2.44
CA LYS A 209 20.45 -25.04 3.10
C LYS A 209 19.96 -26.44 2.74
N ASP A 210 20.18 -26.88 1.51
CA ASP A 210 19.82 -28.22 1.03
C ASP A 210 20.71 -29.31 1.65
N ASP A 211 21.95 -28.96 2.02
CA ASP A 211 22.92 -29.84 2.68
C ASP A 211 22.79 -29.91 4.21
N LYS A 212 21.73 -29.34 4.82
CA LYS A 212 21.49 -29.58 6.25
C LYS A 212 21.08 -31.04 6.45
N PRO A 213 21.88 -31.87 7.18
CA PRO A 213 21.42 -33.18 7.56
C PRO A 213 20.15 -33.00 8.39
N LYS A 214 19.12 -33.81 8.11
CA LYS A 214 18.02 -34.04 9.04
C LYS A 214 18.66 -34.46 10.36
N ILE A 215 18.77 -33.53 11.32
CA ILE A 215 19.06 -33.87 12.71
C ILE A 215 17.82 -34.64 13.17
N LYS A 216 17.80 -35.94 12.89
CA LYS A 216 17.02 -36.89 13.67
C LYS A 216 17.57 -36.74 15.08
N ALA A 217 16.74 -36.23 15.98
CA ALA A 217 16.92 -36.44 17.40
C ALA A 217 16.78 -37.95 17.66
N THR A 218 17.81 -38.71 17.33
CA THR A 218 18.08 -40.01 17.93
C THR A 218 19.14 -39.74 18.97
N THR A 219 18.70 -39.73 20.22
CA THR A 219 19.53 -39.93 21.41
C THR A 219 20.33 -41.21 21.23
N ALA A 220 21.53 -41.08 20.66
CA ALA A 220 22.61 -42.04 20.80
C ALA A 220 23.59 -41.39 21.77
N ILE A 221 23.51 -41.81 23.02
CA ILE A 221 24.45 -41.49 24.08
C ILE A 221 25.74 -42.26 23.73
N ASP A 222 26.66 -41.62 23.02
CA ASP A 222 28.03 -42.12 22.88
C ASP A 222 28.83 -41.68 24.11
N ASN A 223 28.91 -42.59 25.07
CA ASN A 223 29.71 -42.50 26.29
C ASN A 223 31.22 -42.65 25.98
N SER A 224 31.89 -41.66 25.38
CA SER A 224 33.35 -41.76 25.21
C SER A 224 34.20 -40.49 25.36
N THR A 225 33.65 -39.38 25.86
CA THR A 225 34.48 -38.19 26.17
C THR A 225 34.13 -37.54 27.52
N ALA A 226 33.64 -38.33 28.48
CA ALA A 226 33.62 -37.91 29.87
C ALA A 226 34.99 -38.16 30.50
N LEU A 227 35.94 -37.25 30.27
CA LEU A 227 36.94 -36.99 31.31
C LEU A 227 36.12 -36.62 32.55
N SER A 228 36.02 -37.53 33.52
CA SER A 228 35.05 -37.36 34.61
C SER A 228 35.36 -36.06 35.32
N LEU A 229 34.34 -35.23 35.52
CA LEU A 229 34.39 -34.02 36.36
C LEU A 229 34.98 -34.32 37.75
N GLU A 230 34.88 -35.58 38.17
CA GLU A 230 35.48 -36.15 39.38
C GLU A 230 37.02 -36.12 39.36
N SER A 231 37.66 -36.38 38.21
CA SER A 231 39.11 -36.27 38.03
C SER A 231 39.61 -34.82 38.04
N ILE A 232 38.76 -33.87 37.64
CA ILE A 232 39.07 -32.42 37.70
C ILE A 232 38.88 -31.91 39.13
N MET A 233 37.84 -32.36 39.84
CA MET A 233 37.62 -32.02 41.25
C MET A 233 38.68 -32.63 42.18
N SER A 234 39.16 -33.84 41.90
CA SER A 234 40.21 -34.46 42.72
C SER A 234 41.54 -33.71 42.62
N PHE A 235 41.87 -33.16 41.45
CA PHE A 235 43.10 -32.38 41.24
C PHE A 235 43.05 -31.02 41.95
N LEU A 236 41.89 -30.37 41.98
CA LEU A 236 41.73 -29.06 42.65
C LEU A 236 41.76 -29.15 44.18
N ASN A 237 41.37 -30.30 44.75
CA ASN A 237 41.34 -30.48 46.21
C ASN A 237 42.63 -31.02 46.82
N SER A 238 43.62 -31.44 46.00
CA SER A 238 44.91 -31.98 46.50
C SER A 238 46.13 -31.14 46.13
N GLY A 239 45.92 -29.90 45.69
CA GLY A 239 46.98 -28.90 45.50
C GLY A 239 47.40 -28.28 46.82
#